data_AF-A0A849H4I5-F1
#
_entry.id   AF-A0A849H4I5-F1
#
_cell.length_a   1.000
_cell.length_b   1.000
_cell.length_c   1.000
_cell.angle_alpha   90.00
_cell.angle_beta   90.00
_cell.angle_gamma   90.00
#
_symmetry.space_group_name_H-M   'P 1'
#
loop_
_entity.id
_entity.type
_entity.pdbx_description
1 polymer ?
#
loop_
_entity_poly.entity_id
_entity_poly.type
_entity_poly.pdbx_seq_one_letter_code
_entity_poly.pdbx_strand_id
1 'polypeptide(L)'
;MMKKLDPQILHPLNVPRPLRVRTGNGGRPLFLHLKGGVQKVQQILEVWQVDEEWWRNPISRRYAKLVLEDGRMVTVYRDLLSRRWYLQKE
;
A
#
# COMPACT_ATOMS: atom_id res chain seq x y z
N MET A 1 22.21 40.52 2.45
CA MET A 1 22.52 39.26 1.74
C MET A 1 21.82 38.12 2.48
N MET A 2 20.63 37.73 2.03
CA MET A 2 19.84 36.67 2.68
C MET A 2 20.43 35.31 2.34
N LYS A 3 20.78 34.52 3.37
CA LYS A 3 21.07 33.08 3.21
C LYS A 3 19.81 32.41 2.70
N LYS A 4 19.82 31.87 1.48
CA LYS A 4 18.77 30.95 1.02
C LYS A 4 18.83 29.72 1.91
N LEU A 5 17.75 29.41 2.63
CA LEU A 5 17.61 28.12 3.30
C LEU A 5 17.59 27.03 2.22
N ASP A 6 18.43 26.01 2.39
CA ASP A 6 18.32 24.77 1.63
C ASP A 6 16.92 24.18 1.88
N PRO A 7 16.09 23.96 0.85
CA PRO A 7 14.81 23.31 1.03
C PRO A 7 15.09 21.91 1.54
N GLN A 8 14.67 21.65 2.78
CA GLN A 8 14.76 20.36 3.43
C GLN A 8 14.34 19.27 2.43
N ILE A 9 15.29 18.41 2.05
CA ILE A 9 14.99 17.22 1.26
C ILE A 9 14.02 16.40 2.11
N LEU A 10 12.73 16.52 1.80
CA LEU A 10 11.70 15.67 2.37
C LEU A 10 11.98 14.26 1.85
N HIS A 11 12.67 13.45 2.65
CA HIS A 11 12.70 12.02 2.43
C HIS A 11 11.25 11.55 2.57
N PRO A 12 10.66 10.89 1.56
CA PRO A 12 9.34 10.31 1.73
C PRO A 12 9.47 9.27 2.84
N LEU A 13 8.98 9.59 4.03
CA LEU A 13 9.04 8.74 5.22
C LEU A 13 8.34 7.38 4.98
N ASN A 14 7.55 7.32 3.92
CA ASN A 14 6.65 6.22 3.63
C ASN A 14 6.70 5.78 2.16
N VAL A 15 7.90 5.52 1.61
CA VAL A 15 8.03 4.92 0.27
C VAL A 15 7.36 3.54 0.27
N PRO A 16 6.26 3.35 -0.46
CA PRO A 16 5.53 2.08 -0.49
C PRO A 16 6.38 1.00 -1.15
N ARG A 17 6.33 -0.23 -0.61
CA ARG A 17 7.10 -1.35 -1.17
C ARG A 17 6.23 -2.13 -2.16
N PRO A 18 6.63 -2.30 -3.44
CA PRO A 18 5.89 -3.13 -4.37
C PRO A 18 5.66 -4.53 -3.81
N LEU A 19 4.45 -5.06 -4.01
CA LEU A 19 4.04 -6.34 -3.46
C LEU A 19 3.32 -7.15 -4.54
N ARG A 20 3.68 -8.43 -4.70
CA ARG A 20 2.86 -9.35 -5.49
C ARG A 20 1.75 -9.91 -4.60
N VAL A 21 0.52 -9.76 -5.06
CA VAL A 21 -0.68 -10.24 -4.37
C VAL A 21 -1.44 -11.17 -5.30
N ARG A 22 -1.78 -12.37 -4.83
CA ARG A 22 -2.75 -13.23 -5.51
C ARG A 22 -4.13 -12.90 -4.96
N THR A 23 -5.05 -12.57 -5.86
CA THR A 23 -6.42 -12.18 -5.53
C THR A 23 -7.41 -13.27 -5.91
N GLY A 24 -8.50 -13.37 -5.16
CA GLY A 24 -9.70 -14.11 -5.54
C GLY A 24 -10.70 -13.23 -6.28
N ASN A 25 -11.96 -13.68 -6.29
CA ASN A 25 -13.07 -12.93 -6.89
C ASN A 25 -13.19 -11.53 -6.28
N GLY A 26 -13.57 -10.55 -7.11
CA GLY A 26 -13.71 -9.16 -6.70
C GLY A 26 -12.39 -8.47 -6.30
N GLY A 27 -11.24 -9.09 -6.56
CA GLY A 27 -9.93 -8.53 -6.18
C GLY A 27 -9.57 -8.72 -4.71
N ARG A 28 -10.27 -9.59 -3.99
CA ARG A 28 -9.99 -9.89 -2.58
C ARG A 28 -8.59 -10.49 -2.42
N PRO A 29 -7.70 -9.93 -1.57
CA PRO A 29 -6.37 -10.48 -1.37
C PRO A 29 -6.44 -11.84 -0.68
N LEU A 30 -5.75 -12.83 -1.24
CA LEU A 30 -5.70 -14.20 -0.70
C LEU A 30 -4.28 -14.58 -0.27
N PHE A 31 -3.25 -14.16 -1.01
CA PHE A 31 -1.85 -14.45 -0.70
C PHE A 31 -0.95 -13.26 -0.98
N LEU A 32 -0.02 -12.99 -0.08
CA LEU A 32 1.01 -11.96 -0.22
C LEU A 32 2.38 -12.63 -0.40
N HIS A 33 3.15 -12.21 -1.40
CA HIS A 33 4.54 -12.63 -1.56
C HIS A 33 5.45 -11.66 -0.81
N LEU A 34 5.76 -11.99 0.45
CA LEU A 34 6.61 -11.18 1.33
C LEU A 34 8.06 -11.69 1.31
N LYS A 35 8.99 -10.92 1.90
CA LYS A 35 10.41 -11.29 1.99
C LYS A 35 10.64 -12.65 2.68
N GLY A 36 9.77 -13.03 3.63
CA GLY A 36 9.80 -14.32 4.32
C GLY A 36 9.02 -15.45 3.64
N GLY A 37 8.56 -15.25 2.40
CA GLY A 37 7.79 -16.23 1.64
C GLY A 37 6.34 -15.83 1.38
N VAL A 38 5.57 -16.77 0.86
CA VAL A 38 4.15 -16.58 0.57
C VAL A 38 3.35 -16.72 1.86
N GLN A 39 2.55 -15.71 2.16
CA GLN A 39 1.67 -15.68 3.34
C GLN A 39 0.21 -15.66 2.90
N LYS A 40 -0.60 -16.56 3.46
CA LYS A 40 -2.03 -16.57 3.24
C LYS A 40 -2.69 -15.49 4.10
N VAL A 41 -3.68 -14.81 3.52
CA VAL A 41 -4.55 -13.89 4.25
C VAL A 41 -5.54 -14.73 5.06
N GLN A 42 -5.48 -14.62 6.38
CA GLN A 42 -6.41 -15.26 7.30
C GLN A 42 -7.70 -14.44 7.43
N GLN A 43 -7.57 -13.12 7.61
CA GLN A 43 -8.71 -12.22 7.79
C GLN A 43 -8.46 -10.87 7.12
N ILE A 44 -9.54 -10.25 6.63
CA ILE A 44 -9.56 -8.85 6.23
C ILE A 44 -10.28 -8.11 7.33
N LEU A 45 -9.59 -7.20 8.01
CA LEU A 45 -10.15 -6.40 9.10
C LEU A 45 -10.91 -5.19 8.56
N GLU A 46 -10.37 -4.55 7.53
CA GLU A 46 -10.90 -3.30 7.01
C GLU A 46 -10.52 -3.14 5.54
N VAL A 47 -11.39 -2.47 4.77
CA VAL A 47 -11.14 -2.04 3.40
C VAL A 47 -11.61 -0.60 3.27
N TRP A 48 -10.76 0.27 2.74
CA TRP A 48 -11.10 1.66 2.47
C TRP A 48 -10.50 2.12 1.15
N GLN A 49 -11.05 3.18 0.58
CA GLN A 49 -10.59 3.76 -0.67
C GLN A 49 -10.25 5.22 -0.46
N VAL A 50 -9.13 5.66 -1.05
CA VAL A 50 -8.69 7.04 -1.07
C VAL A 50 -8.62 7.47 -2.53
N ASP A 51 -9.34 8.53 -2.85
CA ASP A 51 -9.32 9.21 -4.15
C ASP A 51 -8.96 10.69 -3.91
N GLU A 52 -7.82 11.14 -4.41
CA GLU A 52 -7.28 12.48 -4.18
C GLU A 52 -6.69 13.10 -5.46
N GLU A 53 -6.48 14.43 -5.43
CA GLU A 53 -5.75 15.22 -6.44
C GLU A 53 -6.17 15.04 -7.92
N TRP A 54 -7.47 15.05 -8.19
CA TRP A 54 -8.05 14.87 -9.53
C TRP A 54 -7.66 15.94 -10.58
N TRP A 55 -7.04 17.06 -10.19
CA TRP A 55 -6.69 18.17 -11.09
C TRP A 55 -5.20 18.27 -11.44
N ARG A 56 -4.34 17.34 -10.95
CA ARG A 56 -2.92 17.26 -11.35
C ARG A 56 -2.46 15.81 -11.53
N ASN A 57 -2.20 15.14 -10.41
CA ASN A 57 -1.69 13.77 -10.37
C ASN A 57 -2.69 12.93 -9.56
N PRO A 58 -3.69 12.34 -10.22
CA PRO A 58 -4.73 11.62 -9.50
C PRO A 58 -4.11 10.50 -8.66
N ILE A 59 -4.55 10.40 -7.42
CA ILE A 59 -4.25 9.27 -6.54
C ILE A 59 -5.57 8.52 -6.38
N SER A 60 -5.57 7.24 -6.71
CA SER A 60 -6.71 6.36 -6.47
C SER A 60 -6.20 5.03 -5.94
N ARG A 61 -6.48 4.75 -4.67
CA ARG A 61 -5.92 3.59 -3.94
C ARG A 61 -7.00 2.91 -3.14
N ARG A 62 -7.06 1.58 -3.24
CA ARG A 62 -7.88 0.74 -2.37
C ARG A 62 -6.99 0.03 -1.36
N TYR A 63 -7.12 0.40 -0.11
CA TYR A 63 -6.39 -0.16 1.01
C TYR A 63 -7.13 -1.34 1.63
N ALA A 64 -6.38 -2.25 2.25
CA ALA A 64 -6.91 -3.31 3.09
C ALA A 64 -5.97 -3.57 4.27
N LYS A 65 -6.55 -3.67 5.46
CA LYS A 65 -5.86 -4.12 6.68
C LYS A 65 -6.12 -5.61 6.87
N LEU A 66 -5.05 -6.39 6.96
CA LEU A 66 -5.08 -7.85 6.86
C LEU A 66 -4.43 -8.49 8.08
N VAL A 67 -4.98 -9.63 8.51
CA VAL A 67 -4.29 -10.60 9.37
C VAL A 67 -3.80 -11.74 8.48
N LEU A 68 -2.52 -12.07 8.59
CA LEU A 68 -1.88 -13.19 7.91
C LEU A 68 -1.99 -14.46 8.75
N GLU A 69 -1.81 -15.63 8.11
CA GLU A 69 -1.89 -16.94 8.79
C GLU A 69 -0.87 -17.11 9.93
N ASP A 70 0.25 -16.38 9.91
CA ASP A 70 1.22 -16.32 10.99
C ASP A 70 0.88 -15.31 12.10
N GLY A 71 -0.33 -14.75 12.08
CA GLY A 71 -0.84 -13.79 13.06
C GLY A 71 -0.37 -12.35 12.84
N ARG A 72 0.54 -12.07 11.89
CA ARG A 72 0.99 -10.71 11.63
C ARG A 72 -0.11 -9.88 10.98
N MET A 73 -0.20 -8.62 11.39
CA MET A 73 -1.07 -7.63 10.78
C MET A 73 -0.30 -6.79 9.77
N VAL A 74 -0.88 -6.56 8.59
CA VAL A 74 -0.27 -5.72 7.55
C VAL A 74 -1.31 -4.86 6.87
N THR A 75 -0.90 -3.68 6.43
CA THR A 75 -1.69 -2.81 5.57
C THR A 75 -1.13 -2.88 4.14
N VAL A 76 -1.99 -3.21 3.17
CA VAL A 76 -1.64 -3.22 1.75
C VAL A 76 -2.57 -2.29 1.00
N TYR A 77 -2.15 -1.84 -0.17
CA TYR A 77 -3.08 -1.18 -1.08
C TYR A 77 -2.84 -1.56 -2.52
N ARG A 78 -3.92 -1.53 -3.30
CA ARG A 78 -3.89 -1.56 -4.76
C ARG A 78 -4.03 -0.14 -5.26
N ASP A 79 -3.02 0.33 -5.97
CA ASP A 79 -3.13 1.52 -6.78
C ASP A 79 -4.07 1.21 -7.94
N LEU A 80 -5.21 1.91 -8.04
CA LEU A 80 -6.27 1.60 -8.98
C LEU A 80 -5.95 2.11 -10.39
N LEU A 81 -5.06 3.09 -10.52
CA LEU A 81 -4.62 3.63 -11.80
C LEU A 81 -3.61 2.68 -12.49
N SER A 82 -2.54 2.33 -11.79
CA SER A 82 -1.49 1.42 -12.26
C SER A 82 -1.83 -0.05 -12.10
N ARG A 83 -2.88 -0.36 -11.32
CA ARG A 83 -3.32 -1.71 -10.93
C ARG A 83 -2.27 -2.50 -10.13
N ARG A 84 -1.24 -1.84 -9.60
CA ARG A 84 -0.15 -2.45 -8.83
C ARG A 84 -0.47 -2.50 -7.34
N TRP A 85 0.11 -3.47 -6.67
CA TRP A 85 -0.04 -3.67 -5.24
C TRP A 85 1.22 -3.23 -4.50
N TYR A 86 1.00 -2.71 -3.30
CA TYR A 86 2.05 -2.21 -2.43
C TYR A 86 1.77 -2.61 -0.98
N LEU A 87 2.84 -2.89 -0.24
CA LEU A 87 2.83 -2.94 1.22
C LEU A 87 2.99 -1.52 1.75
N GLN A 88 2.03 -1.08 2.56
CA GLN A 88 2.11 0.17 3.30
C GLN A 88 3.08 -0.01 4.47
N LYS A 89 4.01 0.92 4.64
CA LYS A 89 4.81 0.99 5.86
C LYS A 89 4.03 1.82 6.87
N GLU A 90 3.89 1.30 8.08
CA GLU A 90 3.38 2.05 9.24
C GLU A 90 4.55 2.73 9.96
#